data_AF-A0A0U5HXW4-F1
#
_entry.id   AF-A0A0U5HXW4-F1
#
_cell.length_a   1.000
_cell.length_b   1.000
_cell.length_c   1.000
_cell.angle_alpha   90.00
_cell.angle_beta   90.00
_cell.angle_gamma   90.00
#
_symmetry.space_group_name_H-M   'P 1'
#
loop_
_entity.id
_entity.type
_entity.pdbx_description
1 polymer ?
#
loop_
_entity_poly.entity_id
_entity_poly.type
_entity_poly.pdbx_seq_one_letter_code
_entity_poly.pdbx_strand_id
1 'polypeptide(L)' 'MRMHLPATGENDTFGDDILDELEGEALVILEHPDQHAAITVNMARKTLAMIHRIRGRDIPCAAPQVA' A
#
# COMPACT_ATOMS: atom_id res chain seq x y z
N MET A 1 -10.48 -19.21 -24.87
CA MET A 1 -9.09 -19.44 -24.44
C MET A 1 -8.61 -18.18 -23.75
N ARG A 2 -8.60 -18.16 -22.41
CA ARG A 2 -8.03 -17.05 -21.62
C ARG A 2 -6.53 -17.32 -21.51
N MET A 3 -5.72 -16.51 -22.18
CA MET A 3 -4.27 -16.50 -21.98
C MET A 3 -4.01 -15.99 -20.57
N HIS A 4 -3.74 -16.91 -19.65
CA HIS A 4 -3.10 -16.60 -18.38
C HIS A 4 -1.71 -16.08 -18.75
N LEU A 5 -1.51 -14.77 -18.62
CA LEU A 5 -0.18 -14.17 -18.71
C LEU A 5 0.57 -14.61 -17.44
N PRO A 6 1.65 -15.40 -17.53
CA PRO A 6 2.51 -15.56 -16.38
C PRO A 6 3.17 -14.20 -16.18
N ALA A 7 2.86 -13.53 -15.06
CA ALA A 7 3.71 -12.46 -14.56
C ALA A 7 5.04 -13.12 -14.21
N THR A 8 5.97 -13.08 -15.14
CA THR A 8 7.35 -13.53 -15.01
C THR A 8 7.97 -12.75 -13.87
N GLY A 9 8.03 -13.39 -12.69
CA GLY A 9 8.92 -12.99 -11.61
C GLY A 9 10.35 -13.18 -12.06
N GLU A 10 11.13 -12.09 -12.01
CA GLU A 10 12.60 -12.10 -12.02
C GLU A 10 13.20 -10.73 -11.59
N ASN A 11 12.46 -9.89 -10.85
CA ASN A 11 12.95 -8.59 -10.32
C ASN A 11 12.40 -8.20 -8.91
N ASP A 12 11.87 -9.14 -8.13
CA ASP A 12 11.00 -8.80 -6.98
C ASP A 12 11.71 -8.26 -5.73
N THR A 13 13.00 -8.50 -5.51
CA THR A 13 13.67 -8.02 -4.28
C THR A 13 13.86 -6.50 -4.25
N PHE A 14 14.21 -5.88 -5.38
CA PHE A 14 14.38 -4.43 -5.44
C PHE A 14 13.04 -3.68 -5.36
N GLY A 15 11.96 -4.32 -5.83
CA GLY A 15 10.61 -3.81 -5.67
C GLY A 15 10.15 -3.85 -4.22
N ASP A 16 10.41 -4.95 -3.52
CA ASP A 16 10.02 -5.12 -2.12
C ASP A 16 10.78 -4.17 -1.17
N ASP A 17 12.09 -3.96 -1.36
CA ASP A 17 12.88 -3.03 -0.54
C ASP A 17 12.34 -1.58 -0.64
N ILE A 18 11.93 -1.15 -1.84
CA ILE A 18 11.32 0.17 -2.05
C ILE A 18 9.96 0.26 -1.38
N LEU A 19 9.15 -0.81 -1.47
CA LEU A 19 7.84 -0.84 -0.82
C LEU A 19 7.98 -0.83 0.72
N ASP A 20 9.02 -1.46 1.27
CA ASP A 20 9.34 -1.45 2.71
C ASP A 20 9.72 -0.04 3.18
N GLU A 21 10.59 0.66 2.44
CA GLU A 21 10.99 2.03 2.76
C GLU A 21 9.79 2.99 2.72
N LEU A 22 9.00 2.94 1.64
CA LEU A 22 7.80 3.77 1.49
C LEU A 22 6.73 3.48 2.55
N GLU A 23 6.58 2.23 2.97
CA GLU A 23 5.71 1.85 4.08
C GLU A 23 6.21 2.45 5.39
N GLY A 24 7.51 2.33 5.68
CA GLY A 24 8.13 2.89 6.88
C GLY A 24 7.94 4.40 6.99
N GLU A 25 8.22 5.16 5.92
CA GLU A 25 8.02 6.61 5.90
C GLU A 25 6.55 6.99 6.12
N ALA A 26 5.63 6.27 5.46
CA ALA A 26 4.21 6.53 5.61
C ALA A 26 3.74 6.26 7.04
N LEU A 27 4.24 5.22 7.71
CA LEU A 27 3.90 4.92 9.10
C LEU A 27 4.40 6.03 10.05
N VAL A 28 5.64 6.50 9.88
CA VAL A 28 6.19 7.61 10.70
C VAL A 28 5.30 8.85 10.61
N ILE A 29 4.87 9.22 9.40
CA ILE A 29 3.97 10.36 9.18
C ILE A 29 2.62 10.16 9.89
N LEU A 30 2.09 8.93 9.89
CA LEU A 30 0.80 8.62 10.51
C LEU A 30 0.85 8.46 12.03
N GLU A 31 2.02 8.17 12.60
CA GLU A 31 2.24 8.21 14.05
C GLU A 31 2.26 9.65 14.58
N HIS A 32 2.68 10.62 13.76
CA HIS A 32 2.87 12.01 14.16
C HIS A 32 2.10 13.00 13.24
N PRO A 33 0.79 12.81 12.99
CA PRO A 33 0.07 13.54 11.95
C PRO A 33 0.03 15.05 12.20
N ASP A 34 0.10 15.50 13.45
CA ASP A 34 0.10 16.92 13.83
C ASP A 34 1.39 17.65 13.43
N GLN A 35 2.46 16.92 13.14
CA GLN A 35 3.76 17.47 12.71
C GLN A 35 3.85 17.64 11.18
N HIS A 36 2.85 17.17 10.44
CA HIS A 36 2.85 17.15 8.99
C HIS A 36 1.66 17.91 8.41
N ALA A 37 1.82 18.43 7.19
CA ALA A 37 0.70 19.02 6.47
C ALA A 37 -0.41 17.99 6.22
N ALA A 38 -1.67 18.42 6.27
CA ALA A 38 -2.83 17.53 6.06
C ALA A 38 -2.77 16.76 4.72
N ILE A 39 -2.20 17.38 3.68
CA ILE A 39 -2.01 16.73 2.39
C ILE A 39 -0.98 15.58 2.48
N THR A 40 0.09 15.77 3.24
CA THR A 40 1.13 14.75 3.47
C THR A 40 0.57 13.55 4.23
N VAL A 41 -0.23 13.81 5.27
CA VAL A 41 -0.92 12.75 6.02
C VAL A 41 -1.87 11.97 5.10
N ASN A 42 -2.62 12.65 4.23
CA ASN A 42 -3.51 11.99 3.27
C ASN A 42 -2.74 11.16 2.24
N MET A 43 -1.58 11.64 1.79
CA MET A 43 -0.70 10.89 0.89
C MET A 43 -0.16 9.64 1.57
N ALA A 44 0.33 9.73 2.81
CA ALA A 44 0.81 8.58 3.57
C ALA A 44 -0.26 7.48 3.71
N ARG A 45 -1.53 7.86 4.00
CA ARG A 45 -2.65 6.90 4.04
C ARG A 45 -2.87 6.19 2.70
N LYS A 46 -2.81 6.94 1.59
CA LYS A 46 -3.00 6.39 0.24
C LYS A 46 -1.83 5.48 -0.16
N THR A 47 -0.60 5.85 0.19
CA THR A 47 0.60 5.06 -0.06
C THR A 47 0.51 3.70 0.65
N LEU A 48 0.16 3.66 1.94
CA LEU A 48 -0.04 2.39 2.65
C LEU A 48 -1.13 1.52 2.04
N ALA A 49 -2.26 2.13 1.67
CA ALA A 49 -3.36 1.40 1.02
C ALA A 49 -2.92 0.79 -0.32
N MET A 50 -2.04 1.48 -1.07
CA MET A 50 -1.49 0.98 -2.32
C MET A 50 -0.49 -0.16 -2.09
N ILE A 51 0.42 -0.01 -1.13
CA ILE A 51 1.42 -1.03 -0.78
C ILE A 51 0.73 -2.33 -0.32
N HIS A 52 -0.30 -2.23 0.53
CA HIS A 52 -1.08 -3.40 0.96
C HIS A 52 -1.74 -4.14 -0.21
N ARG A 53 -2.27 -3.39 -1.19
CA ARG A 53 -2.85 -3.97 -2.41
C ARG A 53 -1.79 -4.65 -3.28
N ILE A 54 -0.63 -4.02 -3.46
CA ILE A 54 0.48 -4.58 -4.24
C ILE A 54 0.97 -5.89 -3.62
N ARG A 55 1.11 -5.93 -2.30
CA ARG A 55 1.54 -7.13 -1.56
C ARG A 55 0.47 -8.22 -1.43
N GLY A 56 -0.67 -8.07 -2.11
CA GLY A 56 -1.74 -9.09 -2.12
C GLY A 56 -2.44 -9.29 -0.78
N ARG A 57 -2.25 -8.40 0.20
CA ARG A 57 -3.09 -8.33 1.39
C ARG A 57 -4.32 -7.51 1.03
N ASP A 58 -5.31 -8.18 0.45
CA ASP A 58 -6.70 -7.74 0.55
C ASP A 58 -7.02 -7.58 2.04
N ILE A 59 -6.83 -6.37 2.57
CA ILE A 59 -7.55 -5.95 3.77
C ILE A 59 -8.98 -5.82 3.26
N PRO A 60 -9.94 -6.66 3.71
CA PRO A 60 -11.31 -6.49 3.31
C PRO A 60 -11.73 -5.08 3.72
N CYS A 61 -11.88 -4.22 2.73
CA CYS A 61 -12.63 -2.99 2.86
C CYS A 61 -14.02 -3.44 3.28
N ALA A 62 -14.29 -3.40 4.58
CA ALA A 62 -15.59 -3.72 5.14
C ALA A 62 -16.59 -2.72 4.55
N ALA A 63 -17.18 -3.09 3.41
CA ALA A 63 -18.37 -2.45 2.92
C ALA A 63 -19.45 -2.67 4.01
N PRO A 64 -20.15 -1.62 4.46
CA PRO A 64 -21.25 -1.81 5.38
C PRO A 64 -22.31 -2.65 4.68
N GLN A 65 -22.51 -3.86 5.20
CA GLN A 65 -23.61 -4.72 4.82
C GLN A 65 -24.87 -4.04 5.37
N VAL A 66 -25.55 -3.27 4.52
CA VAL A 66 -26.90 -2.78 4.84
C VAL A 66 -27.86 -3.93 4.56
N ALA A 67 -28.64 -4.24 5.59
CA ALA A 67 -29.53 -5.38 5.76
C ALA A 67 -30.66 -5.48 4.73
#